data_AF-A0A2T8KN89-F1
#
_entry.id   AF-A0A2T8KN89-F1
#
_cell.length_a   1.000
_cell.length_b   1.000
_cell.length_c   1.000
_cell.angle_alpha   90.00
_cell.angle_beta   90.00
_cell.angle_gamma   90.00
#
_symmetry.space_group_name_H-M   'P 1'
#
loop_
_entity.id
_entity.type
_entity.pdbx_description
1 polymer ?
#
loop_
_entity_poly.entity_id
_entity_poly.type
_entity_poly.pdbx_seq_one_letter_code
_entity_poly.pdbx_strand_id
1 'polypeptide(L)'
;MVHCPFSKEIWWRTTSWARCGCHFNVDVDSIQEWWEEQQKLQPGPKRKGFNTLFMLTGWHIWKERNARLFNRQAAGASEIVQRIKDEVDLWIAAGARKLGCLFGE
;
A
#
# COMPACT_ATOMS: atom_id res chain seq x y z
N MET A 1 7.86 8.88 4.15
CA MET A 1 6.98 7.69 4.07
C MET A 1 7.78 6.40 3.90
N VAL A 2 8.91 6.42 3.20
CA VAL A 2 9.70 5.20 2.94
C VAL A 2 10.74 4.87 4.02
N HIS A 3 11.26 5.84 4.79
CA HIS A 3 12.24 5.58 5.86
C HIS A 3 11.64 5.32 7.25
N CYS A 4 10.35 5.57 7.45
CA CYS A 4 9.70 5.38 8.75
C CYS A 4 9.41 3.89 8.98
N PRO A 5 9.86 3.28 10.09
CA PRO A 5 9.60 1.86 10.37
C PRO A 5 8.11 1.50 10.37
N PHE A 6 7.27 2.37 10.95
CA PHE A 6 5.81 2.19 10.96
C PHE A 6 5.21 2.13 9.55
N SER A 7 5.62 3.04 8.67
CA SER A 7 5.16 3.02 7.28
C SER A 7 5.69 1.81 6.52
N LYS A 8 6.97 1.42 6.72
CA LYS A 8 7.55 0.22 6.10
C LYS A 8 6.78 -1.04 6.47
N GLU A 9 6.37 -1.17 7.74
CA GLU A 9 5.55 -2.30 8.18
C GLU A 9 4.21 -2.36 7.43
N ILE A 10 3.49 -1.23 7.32
CA ILE A 10 2.21 -1.17 6.60
C ILE A 10 2.40 -1.55 5.12
N TRP A 11 3.42 -0.99 4.47
CA TRP A 11 3.77 -1.32 3.09
C TRP A 11 4.06 -2.81 2.92
N TRP A 12 4.93 -3.38 3.76
CA TRP A 12 5.30 -4.78 3.70
C TRP A 12 4.11 -5.71 3.91
N ARG A 13 3.28 -5.46 4.94
CA ARG A 13 2.12 -6.30 5.25
C ARG A 13 1.05 -6.24 4.15
N THR A 14 0.82 -5.04 3.58
CA THR A 14 -0.19 -4.84 2.53
C THR A 14 0.22 -5.48 1.21
N THR A 15 1.47 -5.27 0.78
CA THR A 15 2.01 -5.85 -0.46
C THR A 15 2.19 -7.36 -0.35
N SER A 16 2.65 -7.87 0.79
CA SER A 16 2.75 -9.32 1.05
C SER A 16 1.37 -9.99 0.98
N TRP A 17 0.35 -9.37 1.56
CA TRP A 17 -1.03 -9.85 1.45
C TRP A 17 -1.52 -9.94 0.00
N ALA A 18 -1.17 -8.95 -0.84
CA ALA A 18 -1.50 -8.95 -2.26
C ALA A 18 -0.59 -9.82 -3.15
N ARG A 19 0.33 -10.60 -2.55
CA ARG A 19 1.34 -11.39 -3.26
C ARG A 19 2.16 -10.56 -4.25
N CYS A 20 2.43 -9.30 -3.88
CA CYS A 20 3.29 -8.37 -4.60
C CYS A 20 4.61 -8.25 -3.86
N GLY A 21 5.73 -8.40 -4.58
CA GLY A 21 7.05 -8.16 -4.01
C GLY A 21 7.20 -6.72 -3.51
N CYS A 22 7.84 -6.55 -2.36
CA CYS A 22 8.11 -5.25 -1.75
C CYS A 22 9.53 -5.25 -1.19
N HIS A 23 10.41 -4.51 -1.87
CA HIS A 23 11.80 -4.36 -1.51
C HIS A 23 12.04 -2.93 -1.03
N PHE A 24 12.70 -2.79 0.13
CA PHE A 24 13.12 -1.50 0.64
C PHE A 24 14.60 -1.34 0.36
N ASN A 25 14.94 -0.56 -0.66
CA ASN A 25 16.31 -0.15 -0.92
C ASN A 25 16.66 1.02 0.01
N VAL A 26 17.87 0.99 0.59
CA VAL A 26 18.33 2.03 1.53
C VAL A 26 18.65 3.33 0.78
N ASP A 27 19.00 3.23 -0.50
CA ASP A 27 19.50 4.33 -1.34
C ASP A 27 18.41 5.08 -2.12
N VAL A 28 17.13 4.84 -1.82
CA VAL A 28 16.02 5.51 -2.52
C VAL A 28 15.53 6.69 -1.69
N ASP A 29 15.72 7.89 -2.23
CA ASP A 29 15.42 9.16 -1.55
C ASP A 29 13.94 9.57 -1.66
N SER A 30 13.21 9.05 -2.66
CA SER A 30 11.82 9.43 -2.90
C SER A 30 10.84 8.26 -2.94
N ILE A 31 9.58 8.53 -2.54
CA ILE A 31 8.49 7.56 -2.66
C ILE A 31 8.17 7.23 -4.12
N GLN A 32 8.44 8.17 -5.04
CA GLN A 32 8.19 8.01 -6.46
C GLN A 32 9.18 7.04 -7.09
N GLU A 33 10.48 7.23 -6.88
CA GLU A 33 11.50 6.29 -7.36
C GLU A 33 11.25 4.89 -6.80
N TRP A 34 10.92 4.80 -5.51
CA TRP A 34 10.60 3.52 -4.88
C TRP A 34 9.38 2.85 -5.53
N TRP A 35 8.31 3.60 -5.79
CA TRP A 35 7.14 3.10 -6.49
C TRP A 35 7.48 2.58 -7.89
N GLU A 36 8.24 3.35 -8.67
CA GLU A 36 8.65 2.99 -10.03
C GLU A 36 9.49 1.70 -10.04
N GLU A 37 10.39 1.53 -9.07
CA GLU A 37 11.14 0.28 -8.87
C GLU A 37 10.20 -0.89 -8.56
N GLN A 38 9.30 -0.74 -7.58
CA GLN A 38 8.39 -1.82 -7.20
C GLN A 38 7.42 -2.20 -8.31
N GLN A 39 6.97 -1.21 -9.11
CA GLN A 39 6.09 -1.43 -10.24
C GLN A 39 6.78 -2.25 -11.35
N LYS A 40 8.06 -1.97 -11.62
CA LYS A 40 8.85 -2.72 -12.63
C LYS A 40 8.96 -4.20 -12.29
N LEU A 41 8.99 -4.54 -11.00
CA LEU A 41 9.03 -5.92 -10.50
C LEU A 41 7.71 -6.68 -10.69
N GLN A 42 6.59 -6.00 -10.94
CA GLN A 42 5.31 -6.68 -11.10
C GLN A 42 5.10 -7.19 -12.54
N PRO A 43 4.50 -8.38 -12.71
CA PRO A 43 4.04 -8.87 -14.00
C PRO A 43 3.10 -7.86 -14.67
N GLY A 44 3.21 -7.72 -16.00
CA GLY A 44 2.41 -6.76 -16.79
C GLY A 44 0.92 -6.70 -16.43
N PRO A 45 0.21 -7.85 -16.30
CA PRO A 45 -1.20 -7.88 -15.92
C PRO A 45 -1.49 -7.34 -14.51
N LYS A 46 -0.55 -7.46 -13.57
CA LYS A 46 -0.68 -7.02 -12.17
C LYS A 46 -0.29 -5.57 -11.94
N ARG A 47 0.48 -4.93 -12.85
CA ARG A 47 0.98 -3.56 -12.68
C ARG A 47 -0.10 -2.53 -12.37
N LYS A 48 -1.25 -2.59 -13.06
CA LYS A 48 -2.36 -1.66 -12.80
C LYS A 48 -2.95 -1.84 -11.41
N GLY A 49 -3.19 -3.08 -10.98
CA GLY A 49 -3.67 -3.38 -9.63
C GLY A 49 -2.69 -2.94 -8.57
N PHE A 50 -1.40 -3.24 -8.77
CA PHE A 50 -0.34 -2.84 -7.87
C PHE A 50 -0.30 -1.32 -7.69
N ASN A 51 -0.39 -0.54 -8.77
CA ASN A 51 -0.43 0.92 -8.68
C ASN A 51 -1.63 1.41 -7.86
N THR A 52 -2.81 0.82 -8.05
CA THR A 52 -4.00 1.16 -7.27
C THR A 52 -3.80 0.85 -5.78
N LEU A 53 -3.30 -0.35 -5.46
CA LEU A 53 -3.00 -0.75 -4.08
C LEU A 53 -1.94 0.17 -3.45
N PHE A 54 -0.93 0.53 -4.23
CA PHE A 54 0.15 1.40 -3.79
C PHE A 54 -0.40 2.78 -3.39
N MET A 55 -1.17 3.41 -4.27
CA MET A 55 -1.77 4.71 -4.00
C MET A 55 -2.73 4.67 -2.80
N LEU A 56 -3.55 3.62 -2.68
CA LEU A 56 -4.43 3.43 -1.53
C LEU A 56 -3.65 3.28 -0.22
N THR A 57 -2.57 2.52 -0.22
CA THR A 57 -1.71 2.35 0.96
C THR A 57 -1.06 3.68 1.36
N GLY A 58 -0.52 4.42 0.39
CA GLY A 58 0.05 5.76 0.62
C GLY A 58 -0.97 6.74 1.17
N TRP A 59 -2.21 6.70 0.68
CA TRP A 59 -3.33 7.49 1.19
C TRP A 59 -3.64 7.20 2.66
N HIS A 60 -3.73 5.93 3.06
CA HIS A 60 -3.97 5.56 4.46
C HIS A 60 -2.83 5.97 5.39
N ILE A 61 -1.58 5.83 4.94
CA ILE A 61 -0.41 6.29 5.71
C ILE A 61 -0.45 7.81 5.89
N TRP A 62 -0.80 8.56 4.84
CA TRP A 62 -0.96 10.01 4.93
C TRP A 62 -2.09 10.40 5.90
N LYS A 63 -3.23 9.72 5.81
CA LYS A 63 -4.39 9.94 6.69
C LYS A 63 -4.04 9.68 8.16
N GLU A 64 -3.33 8.59 8.44
CA GLU A 64 -2.86 8.26 9.80
C GLU A 64 -1.88 9.30 10.34
N ARG A 65 -0.93 9.77 9.51
CA ARG A 65 -0.02 10.85 9.92
C ARG A 65 -0.78 12.13 10.28
N ASN A 66 -1.81 12.47 9.52
CA ASN A 66 -2.64 13.63 9.81
C ASN A 66 -3.47 13.44 11.08
N ALA A 67 -4.06 12.26 11.29
CA ALA A 67 -4.80 11.94 12.52
C ALA A 67 -3.91 12.07 13.77
N ARG A 68 -2.66 11.61 13.70
CA ARG A 68 -1.69 11.75 14.79
C ARG A 68 -1.37 13.20 15.11
N LEU A 69 -1.13 14.01 14.08
CA LEU A 69 -0.72 15.40 14.24
C LEU A 69 -1.86 16.33 14.64
N PHE A 70 -3.02 16.20 13.99
CA PHE A 70 -4.12 17.15 14.13
C PHE A 70 -5.19 16.69 15.12
N ASN A 71 -5.42 15.37 15.24
CA ASN A 71 -6.49 14.82 16.07
C ASN A 71 -5.96 14.11 17.33
N ARG A 72 -4.63 14.01 17.51
CA ARG A 72 -3.98 13.26 18.59
C ARG A 72 -4.44 11.80 18.70
N GLN A 73 -4.83 11.21 17.57
CA GLN A 73 -5.25 9.81 17.47
C GLN A 73 -4.15 8.99 16.80
N ALA A 74 -3.88 7.80 17.30
CA ALA A 74 -2.86 6.91 16.75
C ALA A 74 -3.41 5.48 16.64
N ALA A 75 -3.52 4.98 15.41
CA ALA A 75 -3.88 3.60 15.12
C ALA A 75 -2.62 2.73 14.97
N GLY A 76 -2.70 1.46 15.36
CA GLY A 76 -1.61 0.51 15.14
C GLY A 76 -1.41 0.16 13.66
N ALA A 77 -0.24 -0.36 13.29
CA ALA A 77 0.03 -0.78 11.90
C ALA A 77 -0.96 -1.87 11.44
N SER A 78 -1.30 -2.83 12.31
CA SER A 78 -2.32 -3.85 12.05
C SER A 78 -3.69 -3.25 11.74
N GLU A 79 -4.08 -2.19 12.45
CA GLU A 79 -5.38 -1.53 12.26
C GLU A 79 -5.43 -0.79 10.92
N ILE A 80 -4.35 -0.09 10.56
CA ILE A 80 -4.24 0.56 9.25
C ILE A 80 -4.27 -0.48 8.11
N VAL A 81 -3.55 -1.58 8.26
CA VAL A 81 -3.58 -2.68 7.28
C VAL A 81 -4.99 -3.26 7.15
N GLN A 82 -5.73 -3.43 8.26
CA GLN A 82 -7.11 -3.91 8.19
C GLN A 82 -8.01 -2.94 7.44
N ARG A 83 -7.93 -1.63 7.74
CA ARG A 83 -8.69 -0.59 7.02
C ARG A 83 -8.39 -0.59 5.51
N ILE A 84 -7.12 -0.81 5.13
CA ILE A 84 -6.74 -0.94 3.72
C ILE A 84 -7.41 -2.17 3.09
N LYS A 85 -7.38 -3.33 3.76
CA LYS A 85 -8.02 -4.55 3.26
C LYS A 85 -9.53 -4.37 3.06
N ASP A 86 -10.20 -3.80 4.06
CA ASP A 86 -11.65 -3.52 3.99
C ASP A 86 -11.99 -2.59 2.80
N GLU A 87 -11.17 -1.56 2.57
CA GLU A 87 -11.36 -0.64 1.44
C GLU A 87 -11.04 -1.30 0.09
N VAL A 88 -10.03 -2.17 0.02
CA VAL A 88 -9.75 -2.99 -1.16
C VAL A 88 -10.94 -3.89 -1.50
N ASP A 89 -11.47 -4.61 -0.51
CA ASP A 89 -12.62 -5.51 -0.70
C ASP A 89 -13.86 -4.73 -1.18
N LEU A 90 -14.11 -3.56 -0.59
CA LEU A 90 -15.18 -2.66 -1.01
C LEU A 90 -15.00 -2.20 -2.46
N TRP A 91 -13.79 -1.81 -2.85
CA TRP A 91 -13.50 -1.35 -4.22
C TRP A 91 -13.64 -2.48 -5.23
N ILE A 92 -13.20 -3.70 -4.88
CA ILE A 92 -13.36 -4.88 -5.72
C ILE A 92 -14.85 -5.19 -5.92
N ALA A 93 -15.64 -5.19 -4.84
CA ALA A 93 -17.09 -5.37 -4.90
C ALA A 93 -17.77 -4.27 -5.75
N ALA A 94 -17.25 -3.04 -5.71
CA ALA A 94 -17.69 -1.92 -6.55
C ALA A 94 -17.18 -1.99 -8.01
N GLY A 95 -16.42 -3.02 -8.39
CA GLY A 95 -16.00 -3.25 -9.77
C GLY A 95 -14.56 -2.85 -10.11
N ALA A 96 -13.68 -2.62 -9.12
CA ALA A 96 -12.25 -2.38 -9.34
C ALA A 96 -11.50 -3.64 -9.79
N ARG A 97 -11.82 -4.16 -11.00
CA ARG A 97 -11.31 -5.44 -11.54
C ARG A 97 -9.79 -5.52 -11.62
N LYS A 98 -9.11 -4.39 -11.89
CA LYS A 98 -7.63 -4.34 -11.95
C LYS A 98 -6.99 -4.48 -10.59
N LEU A 99 -7.65 -4.04 -9.51
CA LEU A 99 -7.20 -4.29 -8.15
C LEU A 99 -7.50 -5.75 -7.75
N GLY A 100 -8.68 -6.25 -8.12
CA GLY A 100 -9.08 -7.64 -7.88
C GLY A 100 -8.15 -8.68 -8.51
N CYS A 101 -7.49 -8.38 -9.64
CA CYS A 101 -6.54 -9.31 -10.26
C CYS A 101 -5.28 -9.59 -9.42
N LEU A 102 -5.05 -8.84 -8.33
CA LEU A 102 -3.98 -9.16 -7.39
C LEU A 102 -4.35 -10.32 -6.46
N PHE A 103 -5.65 -10.51 -6.19
CA PHE A 103 -6.18 -11.43 -5.19
C PHE A 103 -6.90 -12.65 -5.77
N GLY A 104 -7.18 -12.65 -7.08
CA GLY A 104 -7.80 -13.76 -7.80
C GLY A 104 -6.80 -14.74 -8.43
N GLU A 105 -7.13 -16.03 -8.30
CA GLU A 105 -7.05 -16.99 -9.42
C GLU A 105 -8.38 -16.94 -10.18
#